data_AF-A0A535QEX7-F1
#
_entry.id   AF-A0A535QEX7-F1
#
_cell.length_a   1.000
_cell.length_b   1.000
_cell.length_c   1.000
_cell.angle_alpha   90.00
_cell.angle_beta   90.00
_cell.angle_gamma   90.00
#
_symmetry.space_group_name_H-M   'P 1'
#
loop_
_entity.id
_entity.type
_entity.pdbx_description
1 polymer ?
#
loop_
_entity_poly.entity_id
_entity_poly.type
_entity_poly.pdbx_seq_one_letter_code
_entity_poly.pdbx_strand_id
1 'polypeptide(L)'
;MAVIRLTDVRDVRLRKPSIGFASVVIEYGDQQRASFPAHFNPERMRADIAAAVDRAVRSTRPSAPEPLAADRYERLRRVGELKASGVLTDAEFEAEKARILKEP
;
A
#
# COMPACT_ATOMS: atom_id res chain seq x y z
N MET A 1 -20.69 -6.73 40.60
CA MET A 1 -19.44 -6.89 39.82
C MET A 1 -18.32 -7.15 40.80
N ALA A 2 -17.53 -8.20 40.61
CA ALA A 2 -16.34 -8.42 41.42
C ALA A 2 -15.28 -7.37 41.04
N VAL A 3 -14.77 -6.63 42.04
CA VAL A 3 -13.69 -5.65 41.84
C VAL A 3 -12.37 -6.36 42.07
N ILE A 4 -11.57 -6.54 41.03
CA ILE A 4 -10.23 -7.12 41.10
C ILE A 4 -9.24 -5.98 41.18
N ARG A 5 -8.48 -5.87 42.28
CA ARG A 5 -7.42 -4.86 42.38
C ARG A 5 -6.21 -5.34 41.58
N LEU A 6 -5.57 -4.42 40.85
CA LEU A 6 -4.40 -4.75 40.06
C LEU A 6 -3.25 -5.33 40.91
N THR A 7 -3.11 -4.87 42.16
CA THR A 7 -2.10 -5.36 43.11
C THR A 7 -2.27 -6.83 43.48
N ASP A 8 -3.49 -7.35 43.36
CA ASP A 8 -3.81 -8.74 43.75
C ASP A 8 -3.70 -9.71 42.56
N VAL A 9 -3.44 -9.20 41.35
CA VAL A 9 -3.31 -10.00 40.13
C VAL A 9 -1.96 -10.70 40.12
N ARG A 10 -1.99 -12.03 39.99
CA ARG A 10 -0.80 -12.90 39.93
C ARG A 10 -0.46 -13.29 38.49
N ASP A 11 -1.47 -13.57 37.68
CA ASP A 11 -1.28 -14.00 36.30
C ASP A 11 -2.45 -13.54 35.40
N VAL A 12 -2.14 -13.29 34.13
CA VAL A 12 -3.10 -12.92 33.09
C VAL A 12 -2.82 -13.74 31.84
N ARG A 13 -3.76 -14.64 31.49
CA ARG A 13 -3.61 -15.55 30.35
C ARG A 13 -4.74 -15.39 29.36
N LEU A 14 -4.41 -15.35 28.07
CA LEU A 14 -5.39 -15.45 27.00
C LEU A 14 -5.63 -16.93 26.68
N ARG A 15 -6.85 -17.41 26.94
CA ARG A 15 -7.29 -18.76 26.56
C ARG A 15 -8.05 -18.68 25.26
N LYS A 16 -7.46 -19.19 24.18
CA LYS A 16 -8.11 -19.34 22.88
C LYS A 16 -8.60 -20.78 22.71
N PRO A 17 -9.91 -21.05 22.83
CA PRO A 17 -10.43 -22.40 22.61
C PRO A 17 -10.39 -22.75 21.11
N SER A 18 -10.38 -24.04 20.79
CA SER A 18 -10.44 -24.54 19.42
C SER A 18 -11.76 -24.18 18.72
N ILE A 19 -12.83 -23.99 19.51
CA ILE A 19 -14.17 -23.58 19.08
C ILE A 19 -14.67 -22.53 20.09
N GLY A 20 -15.18 -21.39 19.60
CA GLY A 20 -15.71 -20.28 20.41
C GLY A 20 -14.78 -19.06 20.48
N PHE A 21 -15.10 -18.12 21.37
CA PHE A 21 -14.36 -16.86 21.53
C PHE A 21 -13.23 -17.00 22.54
N ALA A 22 -12.15 -16.25 22.35
CA ALA A 22 -11.08 -16.22 23.33
C ALA A 22 -11.56 -15.57 24.64
N SER A 23 -11.00 -16.02 25.76
CA SER A 23 -11.28 -15.47 27.08
C SER A 23 -9.99 -15.03 27.75
N VAL A 24 -10.04 -13.90 28.44
CA VAL A 24 -8.96 -13.46 29.33
C VAL A 24 -9.22 -14.06 30.70
N VAL A 25 -8.28 -14.88 31.16
CA VAL A 25 -8.28 -15.49 32.47
C VAL A 25 -7.34 -14.69 33.36
N ILE A 26 -7.84 -14.24 34.49
CA ILE A 26 -7.05 -13.52 35.50
C ILE A 26 -7.03 -14.38 36.77
N GLU A 27 -5.83 -14.65 37.27
CA GLU A 27 -5.60 -15.29 38.57
C GLU A 27 -5.25 -14.21 39.59
N TYR A 28 -5.97 -14.16 40.70
CA TYR A 28 -5.83 -13.13 41.72
C TYR A 28 -6.01 -13.72 43.13
N GLY A 29 -5.31 -13.14 44.11
CA GLY A 29 -5.28 -13.68 45.48
C GLY A 29 -4.77 -15.13 45.54
N ASP A 30 -5.09 -15.85 46.62
CA ASP A 30 -4.49 -17.17 46.83
C ASP A 30 -4.98 -18.27 45.89
N GLN A 31 -6.25 -18.22 45.43
CA GLN A 31 -6.81 -19.18 44.47
C GLN A 31 -8.03 -18.64 43.68
N GLN A 32 -8.22 -17.32 43.57
CA GLN A 32 -9.38 -16.78 42.86
C GLN A 32 -9.08 -16.62 41.37
N ARG A 33 -10.03 -17.04 40.53
CA ARG A 33 -9.90 -16.98 39.08
C ARG A 33 -11.13 -16.32 38.48
N ALA A 34 -10.91 -15.32 37.64
CA ALA A 34 -11.96 -14.68 36.86
C ALA A 34 -11.70 -14.91 35.37
N SER A 35 -12.78 -15.10 34.62
CA SER A 35 -12.73 -15.28 33.18
C SER A 35 -13.63 -14.26 32.52
N PHE A 36 -13.06 -13.48 31.62
CA PHE A 36 -13.76 -12.45 30.88
C PHE A 36 -13.75 -12.82 29.39
N PRO A 37 -14.86 -12.66 28.66
CA PRO A 37 -14.82 -12.73 27.21
C PRO A 37 -13.83 -11.69 26.69
N ALA A 38 -12.90 -12.11 25.84
CA ALA A 38 -12.00 -11.18 25.17
C ALA A 38 -12.82 -10.40 24.13
N HIS A 39 -13.33 -9.24 24.52
CA HIS A 39 -13.95 -8.30 23.60
C HIS A 39 -12.86 -7.67 22.74
N PHE A 40 -12.51 -8.34 21.64
CA PHE A 40 -11.74 -7.72 20.58
C PHE A 40 -12.61 -6.62 19.97
N ASN A 41 -12.08 -5.40 19.87
CA ASN A 41 -12.79 -4.30 19.22
C ASN A 41 -12.81 -4.56 17.69
N PRO A 42 -13.94 -5.01 17.13
CA PRO A 42 -13.98 -5.44 15.73
C PRO A 42 -13.75 -4.27 14.77
N GLU A 43 -14.15 -3.06 15.14
CA GLU A 43 -13.96 -1.84 14.34
C GLU A 43 -12.47 -1.50 14.21
N ARG A 44 -11.72 -1.59 15.31
CA ARG A 44 -10.27 -1.33 15.28
C ARG A 44 -9.53 -2.36 14.42
N MET A 45 -9.88 -3.64 14.55
CA MET A 45 -9.26 -4.69 13.74
C MET A 45 -9.56 -4.54 12.24
N ARG A 46 -10.81 -4.16 11.90
CA ARG A 46 -11.19 -3.86 10.51
C ARG A 46 -10.40 -2.68 9.95
N ALA A 47 -10.22 -1.62 10.73
CA ALA A 47 -9.41 -0.47 10.34
C ALA A 47 -7.95 -0.85 10.10
N ASP A 48 -7.36 -1.65 10.98
CA ASP A 48 -5.97 -2.12 10.85
C ASP A 48 -5.77 -3.01 9.61
N ILE A 49 -6.72 -3.92 9.33
CA ILE A 49 -6.70 -4.77 8.13
C ILE A 49 -6.83 -3.92 6.86
N ALA A 50 -7.78 -2.98 6.83
CA ALA A 50 -7.98 -2.09 5.69
C ALA A 50 -6.73 -1.24 5.40
N ALA A 51 -6.09 -0.71 6.44
CA ALA A 51 -4.84 0.04 6.32
C ALA A 51 -3.68 -0.83 5.79
N ALA A 52 -3.58 -2.09 6.25
CA ALA A 52 -2.58 -3.03 5.77
C ALA A 52 -2.79 -3.38 4.29
N VAL A 53 -4.04 -3.58 3.86
CA VAL A 53 -4.39 -3.86 2.45
C VAL A 53 -4.09 -2.64 1.57
N ASP A 54 -4.47 -1.42 1.97
CA ASP A 54 -4.18 -0.21 1.20
C ASP A 54 -2.66 -0.03 0.98
N ARG A 55 -1.86 -0.26 2.04
CA ARG A 55 -0.40 -0.20 1.94
C ARG A 55 0.15 -1.25 0.98
N ALA A 56 -0.37 -2.48 1.03
CA ALA A 56 0.04 -3.55 0.14
C ALA A 56 -0.30 -3.22 -1.32
N VAL A 57 -1.52 -2.76 -1.60
CA VAL A 57 -1.97 -2.35 -2.94
C VAL A 57 -1.13 -1.19 -3.47
N ARG A 58 -0.81 -0.21 -2.64
CA ARG A 58 0.04 0.92 -3.05
C ARG A 58 1.47 0.47 -3.37
N SER A 59 2.01 -0.49 -2.61
CA SER A 59 3.36 -1.02 -2.82
C SER A 59 3.49 -1.87 -4.08
N THR A 60 2.41 -2.49 -4.55
CA THR A 60 2.40 -3.30 -5.76
C THR A 60 1.96 -2.53 -7.00
N ARG A 61 1.49 -1.28 -6.84
CA ARG A 61 1.13 -0.44 -7.97
C ARG A 61 2.41 -0.09 -8.75
N PRO A 62 2.52 -0.50 -10.03
CA PRO A 62 3.62 -0.05 -10.87
C PRO A 62 3.58 1.49 -10.93
N SER A 63 4.72 2.14 -10.69
CA SER A 63 4.86 3.54 -11.11
C SER A 63 4.62 3.57 -12.62
N ALA A 64 3.64 4.34 -13.07
CA ALA A 64 3.42 4.53 -14.50
C ALA A 64 4.71 5.12 -15.09
N PRO A 65 5.28 4.52 -16.14
CA PRO A 65 6.40 5.15 -16.84
C PRO A 65 5.89 6.48 -17.42
N GLU A 66 6.57 7.59 -17.11
CA GLU A 66 6.38 8.85 -17.84
C GLU A 66 6.90 8.65 -19.27
N PRO A 67 6.06 8.55 -20.33
CA PRO A 67 6.55 8.19 -21.66
C PRO A 67 6.95 9.41 -22.51
N LEU A 68 6.76 10.64 -22.02
CA LEU A 68 6.77 11.81 -22.89
C LEU A 68 8.17 12.16 -23.42
N ALA A 69 9.23 11.91 -22.65
CA ALA A 69 10.59 12.27 -23.05
C ALA A 69 11.20 11.27 -24.05
N ALA A 70 11.00 9.97 -23.86
CA ALA A 70 11.57 8.93 -24.72
C ALA A 70 10.96 8.95 -26.14
N ASP A 71 9.65 9.17 -26.25
CA ASP A 71 8.93 9.27 -27.53
C ASP A 71 9.33 10.51 -28.34
N ARG A 72 9.85 11.57 -27.69
CA ARG A 72 10.32 12.78 -28.39
C ARG A 72 11.62 12.53 -29.16
N TYR A 73 12.59 11.87 -28.51
CA TYR A 73 13.88 11.59 -29.14
C TYR A 73 13.77 10.56 -30.27
N GLU A 74 12.93 9.54 -30.11
CA GLU A 74 12.63 8.57 -31.17
C GLU A 74 11.99 9.22 -32.40
N ARG A 75 11.07 10.18 -32.21
CA ARG A 75 10.47 10.95 -33.32
C ARG A 75 11.51 11.83 -34.03
N LEU A 76 12.39 12.50 -33.31
CA LEU A 76 13.48 13.29 -33.92
C LEU A 76 14.44 12.42 -34.75
N ARG A 77 14.72 11.20 -34.30
CA ARG A 77 15.57 10.24 -35.03
C ARG A 77 14.95 9.82 -36.36
N ARG A 78 13.66 9.46 -36.37
CA ARG A 78 12.93 9.10 -37.61
C ARG A 78 12.90 10.24 -38.62
N VAL A 79 12.71 11.48 -38.16
CA VAL A 79 12.74 12.67 -39.03
C VAL A 79 14.14 12.87 -39.65
N GLY A 80 15.22 12.57 -38.92
CA GLY A 80 16.59 12.56 -39.45
C GLY A 80 16.84 11.47 -40.50
N GLU A 81 16.30 10.27 -40.28
CA GLU A 81 16.38 9.15 -41.23
C GLU A 81 15.59 9.44 -42.53
N LEU A 82 14.42 10.07 -42.43
CA LEU A 82 13.60 10.49 -43.58
C LEU A 82 14.26 11.60 -44.42
N LYS A 83 15.04 12.48 -43.78
CA LYS A 83 15.89 13.44 -44.48
C LYS A 83 17.03 12.73 -45.19
N ALA A 84 17.72 11.80 -44.52
CA ALA A 84 18.85 11.07 -45.09
C ALA A 84 18.45 10.17 -46.27
N SER A 85 17.21 9.65 -46.28
CA SER A 85 16.66 8.90 -47.40
C SER A 85 16.16 9.78 -48.57
N GLY A 86 16.24 11.11 -48.42
CA GLY A 86 15.82 12.07 -49.46
C GLY A 86 14.30 12.20 -49.64
N VAL A 87 13.52 11.67 -48.69
CA VAL A 87 12.05 11.73 -48.73
C VAL A 87 11.53 13.09 -48.25
N LEU A 88 12.28 13.77 -47.39
CA LEU A 88 11.97 15.12 -46.90
C LEU A 88 12.99 16.13 -47.42
N THR A 89 12.50 17.30 -47.82
CA THR A 89 13.36 18.45 -48.14
C THR A 89 13.89 19.11 -46.86
N ASP A 90 14.99 19.87 -46.96
CA ASP A 90 15.60 20.56 -45.81
C ASP A 90 14.61 21.50 -45.09
N ALA A 91 13.69 22.12 -45.84
CA ALA A 91 12.69 23.03 -45.29
C ALA A 91 11.62 22.29 -44.46
N GLU A 92 11.19 21.11 -44.91
CA GLU A 92 10.19 20.28 -44.22
C GLU A 92 10.79 19.62 -42.98
N PHE A 93 12.07 19.24 -43.04
CA PHE A 93 12.80 18.70 -41.90
C PHE A 93 12.89 19.68 -40.72
N GLU A 94 13.27 20.93 -40.97
CA GLU A 94 13.38 21.93 -39.90
C GLU A 94 12.01 22.30 -39.31
N ALA A 95 10.95 22.33 -40.14
CA ALA A 95 9.59 22.58 -39.67
C ALA A 95 9.09 21.47 -38.71
N GLU A 96 9.30 20.19 -39.06
CA GLU A 96 8.84 19.06 -38.25
C GLU A 96 9.68 18.89 -36.98
N LYS A 97 11.00 19.08 -37.07
CA LYS A 97 11.90 19.11 -35.90
C LYS A 97 11.51 20.21 -34.91
N ALA A 98 11.22 21.41 -35.39
CA ALA A 98 10.78 22.52 -34.54
C ALA A 98 9.40 22.25 -33.90
N ARG A 99 8.51 21.56 -34.61
CA ARG A 99 7.20 21.14 -34.08
C ARG A 99 7.36 20.14 -32.93
N ILE A 100 8.20 19.12 -33.11
CA ILE A 100 8.48 18.09 -32.09
C ILE A 100 9.17 18.70 -30.86
N LEU A 101 10.03 19.71 -31.04
CA LEU A 101 10.71 20.38 -29.93
C LEU A 101 9.80 21.35 -29.15
N LYS A 102 8.76 21.92 -29.80
CA LYS A 102 7.77 22.82 -29.18
C LYS A 102 6.62 22.10 -28.48
N GLU A 103 6.41 20.82 -28.77
CA GLU A 103 5.44 20.00 -28.05
C GLU A 103 5.94 19.86 -26.58
N PRO A 104 5.14 20.21 -25.56
CA PRO A 104 5.55 20.15 -24.15
C PRO A 104 5.74 18.73 -23.65
#